data_AF-Q6J2H6-F1
#
_entry.id   AF-Q6J2H6-F1
#
_cell.length_a   1.000
_cell.length_b   1.000
_cell.length_c   1.000
_cell.angle_alpha   90.00
_cell.angle_beta   90.00
_cell.angle_gamma   90.00
#
_symmetry.space_group_name_H-M   'P 1'
#
loop_
_entity.id
_entity.type
_entity.pdbx_description
1 polymer ?
#
loop_
_entity_poly.entity_id
_entity_poly.type
_entity_poly.pdbx_seq_one_letter_code
_entity_poly.pdbx_strand_id
1 'polypeptide(L)' 'MYKPTYVMTISKDGENFHIDIASTWEASGNEKPITNVRQFEAKAESDTVLSMLGGLATMRLEGGVINFDYTTFTRAK' A
#
# COMPACT_ATOMS: atom_id res chain seq x y z
N MET A 1 -4.00 -7.90 22.36
CA MET A 1 -2.87 -7.85 21.40
C MET A 1 -3.30 -6.93 20.27
N TYR A 2 -2.68 -5.76 20.14
CA TYR A 2 -3.00 -4.83 19.07
C TYR A 2 -2.44 -5.38 17.75
N LYS A 3 -3.29 -5.62 16.75
CA LYS A 3 -2.84 -5.98 15.41
C LYS A 3 -2.72 -4.70 14.60
N PRO A 4 -1.54 -4.35 14.08
CA PRO A 4 -1.43 -3.20 13.19
C PRO A 4 -2.29 -3.46 11.95
N THR A 5 -3.11 -2.48 11.60
CA THR A 5 -3.86 -2.49 10.33
C THR A 5 -3.15 -1.57 9.36
N TYR A 6 -2.87 -2.08 8.17
CA TYR A 6 -2.22 -1.32 7.11
C TYR A 6 -3.27 -0.83 6.12
N VAL A 7 -3.22 0.47 5.83
CA VAL A 7 -4.06 1.10 4.80
C VAL A 7 -3.13 1.56 3.69
N MET A 8 -3.45 1.15 2.46
CA MET A 8 -2.72 1.54 1.26
C MET A 8 -3.59 2.48 0.43
N THR A 9 -2.99 3.59 0.01
CA THR A 9 -3.56 4.52 -0.96
C THR A 9 -2.63 4.56 -2.16
N ILE A 10 -3.20 4.44 -3.36
CA ILE A 10 -2.47 4.54 -4.62
C ILE A 10 -3.11 5.68 -5.42
N SER A 11 -2.31 6.67 -5.80
CA SER A 11 -2.70 7.74 -6.72
C SER A 11 -1.77 7.74 -7.94
N LYS A 12 -2.26 8.28 -9.06
CA LYS A 12 -1.51 8.34 -10.31
C LYS A 12 -1.28 9.80 -10.67
N ASP A 13 -0.03 10.15 -10.96
CA ASP A 13 0.37 11.45 -11.51
C ASP A 13 1.19 11.25 -12.78
N GLY A 14 0.60 11.60 -13.92
CA GLY A 14 1.20 11.33 -15.24
C GLY A 14 1.48 9.84 -15.45
N GLU A 15 2.76 9.49 -15.61
CA GLU A 15 3.24 8.11 -15.77
C GLU A 15 3.63 7.43 -14.44
N ASN A 16 3.68 8.19 -13.35
CA ASN A 16 4.10 7.70 -12.05
C ASN A 16 2.89 7.36 -11.16
N PHE A 17 3.12 6.44 -10.23
CA PHE A 17 2.18 6.08 -9.19
C PHE A 17 2.79 6.44 -7.83
N HIS A 18 2.04 7.20 -7.03
CA HIS A 18 2.37 7.48 -5.64
C HIS A 18 1.62 6.49 -4.76
N ILE A 19 2.36 5.82 -3.88
CA ILE A 19 1.83 4.78 -3.00
C ILE A 19 2.14 5.17 -1.57
N ASP A 20 1.10 5.39 -0.77
CA ASP A 20 1.19 5.65 0.65
C ASP A 20 0.71 4.43 1.43
N ILE A 21 1.54 3.90 2.33
CA ILE A 21 1.18 2.82 3.25
C ILE A 21 1.22 3.36 4.67
N ALA A 22 0.04 3.52 5.26
CA ALA A 22 -0.14 3.93 6.64
C ALA A 22 -0.33 2.70 7.53
N SER A 23 0.39 2.65 8.64
CA SER A 23 0.12 1.69 9.74
C SER A 23 -0.73 2.37 10.80
N THR A 24 -1.79 1.70 11.22
CA THR A 24 -2.70 2.16 12.27
C THR A 24 -2.71 1.16 13.42
N TRP A 25 -2.77 1.67 14.64
CA TRP A 25 -2.98 0.87 15.84
C TRP A 25 -4.40 1.13 16.32
N GLU A 26 -5.20 0.07 16.48
CA GLU A 26 -6.52 0.22 17.08
C GLU A 26 -6.36 0.43 18.59
N ALA A 27 -6.12 1.67 19.02
CA ALA A 27 -6.38 2.06 20.39
C ALA A 27 -7.90 1.99 20.63
N SER A 28 -8.34 1.61 21.82
CA SER A 28 -9.73 1.29 22.17
C SER A 28 -10.68 2.52 22.21
N GLY A 29 -10.76 3.28 21.12
CA GLY A 29 -11.60 4.46 20.93
C GLY A 29 -11.53 4.90 19.47
N ASN A 30 -12.57 5.57 18.97
CA ASN A 30 -12.87 5.82 17.55
C ASN A 30 -11.79 6.53 16.68
N GLU A 31 -10.60 6.76 17.20
CA GLU A 31 -9.48 7.36 16.48
C GLU A 31 -8.35 6.34 16.37
N LYS A 32 -8.09 5.89 15.13
CA LYS A 32 -6.95 5.03 14.81
C LYS A 32 -5.70 5.89 14.62
N PRO A 33 -4.78 6.03 15.59
CA PRO A 33 -3.54 6.76 15.38
C PRO A 33 -2.75 6.13 14.22
N ILE A 34 -2.44 6.95 13.22
CA ILE A 34 -1.47 6.60 12.19
C ILE A 34 -0.09 6.69 12.84
N THR A 35 0.61 5.56 12.94
CA THR A 35 1.90 5.48 13.65
C THR A 35 3.10 5.58 12.73
N ASN A 36 2.93 5.26 11.45
CA ASN A 36 4.00 5.33 10.45
C ASN A 36 3.39 5.40 9.06
N VAL A 37 3.95 6.25 8.21
CA VAL A 37 3.61 6.35 6.78
C VAL A 37 4.87 6.06 5.98
N ARG A 38 4.79 5.10 5.06
CA ARG A 38 5.82 4.83 4.06
C ARG A 38 5.32 5.27 2.70
N GLN A 39 6.14 6.02 1.97
CA GLN A 39 5.82 6.53 0.64
C GLN A 39 6.71 5.87 -0.39
N PHE A 40 6.12 5.49 -1.51
CA PHE A 40 6.83 4.90 -2.63
C PHE A 40 6.38 5.57 -3.92
N GLU A 41 7.34 5.71 -4.83
CA GLU A 41 7.08 6.05 -6.22
C GLU A 41 7.20 4.78 -7.05
N ALA A 42 6.32 4.61 -8.03
CA ALA A 42 6.33 3.43 -8.88
C ALA A 42 5.95 3.75 -10.32
N LYS A 43 6.31 2.83 -11.22
CA LYS A 43 5.89 2.85 -12.62
C LYS A 43 5.15 1.56 -12.96
N ALA A 44 4.19 1.66 -13.87
CA ALA A 44 3.53 0.49 -14.42
C ALA A 44 4.49 -0.26 -15.35
N GLU A 45 4.75 -1.52 -15.02
CA GLU A 45 5.43 -2.47 -15.91
C GLU A 45 4.41 -3.24 -16.76
N SER A 46 3.18 -3.38 -16.25
CA SER A 46 2.02 -3.94 -16.96
C SER A 46 0.74 -3.49 -16.28
N ASP A 47 -0.42 -3.87 -16.82
CA ASP A 47 -1.74 -3.54 -16.27
C ASP A 47 -1.93 -4.00 -14.82
N THR A 48 -1.17 -5.00 -14.37
CA THR A 48 -1.30 -5.60 -13.03
C THR A 48 -0.02 -5.52 -12.20
N VAL A 49 1.04 -4.84 -12.67
CA VAL A 49 2.33 -4.79 -11.98
C VAL A 49 2.88 -3.36 -11.91
N LEU A 50 3.18 -2.91 -10.70
CA LEU A 50 3.95 -1.70 -10.44
C LEU A 50 5.36 -2.05 -9.96
N SER A 51 6.37 -1.44 -10.57
CA SER A 51 7.77 -1.51 -10.13
C SER A 51 8.12 -0.28 -9.32
N MET A 52 8.62 -0.45 -8.10
CA MET A 52 8.99 0.68 -7.25
C MET A 52 10.27 1.32 -7.77
N LEU A 53 10.27 2.65 -7.93
CA LEU A 53 11.46 3.43 -8.29
C LEU A 53 12.50 3.24 -7.17
N GLY A 54 13.65 2.63 -7.51
CA GLY A 54 14.66 2.20 -6.53
C GLY A 54 14.92 0.70 -6.52
N GLY A 55 14.13 -0.10 -7.26
CA GLY A 55 14.64 -1.30 -7.96
C GLY A 55 14.66 -2.64 -7.22
N LEU A 56 14.02 -2.79 -6.06
CA LEU A 56 14.01 -4.09 -5.34
C LEU A 56 12.62 -4.66 -5.00
N ALA A 57 11.54 -3.91 -5.24
CA ALA A 57 10.19 -4.34 -4.89
C ALA A 57 9.22 -4.15 -6.06
N THR A 58 8.33 -5.12 -6.22
CA THR A 58 7.21 -5.06 -7.16
C THR A 58 5.89 -5.24 -6.43
N MET A 59 4.89 -4.48 -6.81
CA MET A 59 3.51 -4.65 -6.37
C MET A 59 2.72 -5.34 -7.48
N ARG A 60 1.94 -6.36 -7.13
CA ARG A 60 1.15 -7.15 -8.10
C ARG A 60 -0.32 -7.19 -7.73
N LEU A 61 -1.19 -7.02 -8.72
CA LEU A 61 -2.63 -7.20 -8.60
C LEU A 61 -3.02 -8.59 -9.10
N GLU A 62 -3.54 -9.43 -8.21
CA GLU A 62 -3.96 -10.80 -8.52
C GLU A 62 -5.34 -11.06 -7.92
N GLY A 63 -6.35 -11.32 -8.76
CA GLY A 63 -7.70 -11.64 -8.28
C GLY A 63 -8.36 -10.54 -7.43
N GLY A 64 -7.98 -9.26 -7.63
CA GLY A 64 -8.46 -8.14 -6.82
C GLY A 64 -7.72 -7.93 -5.50
N VAL A 65 -6.66 -8.70 -5.26
CA VAL A 65 -5.75 -8.57 -4.11
C VAL A 65 -4.44 -7.95 -4.58
N ILE A 66 -3.95 -6.98 -3.84
CA ILE A 66 -2.62 -6.39 -4.06
C ILE A 66 -1.62 -7.11 -3.16
N ASN A 67 -0.62 -7.74 -3.78
CA ASN A 67 0.54 -8.32 -3.12
C ASN A 67 1.69 -7.32 -3.17
N PHE A 68 2.17 -6.91 -2.00
CA PHE A 68 3.33 -6.03 -1.90
C PHE A 68 4.19 -6.42 -0.70
N ASP A 69 5.44 -6.77 -0.98
CA ASP A 69 6.36 -7.35 0.00
C ASP A 69 5.74 -8.60 0.67
N TYR A 70 5.72 -8.69 2.00
CA TYR A 70 5.03 -9.74 2.76
C TYR A 70 3.58 -9.39 3.16
N THR A 71 3.00 -8.34 2.58
CA THR A 71 1.66 -7.85 2.95
C THR A 71 0.68 -7.96 1.78
N THR A 72 -0.52 -8.43 2.09
CA THR A 72 -1.65 -8.50 1.15
C THR A 72 -2.67 -7.41 1.48
N PHE A 73 -3.10 -6.67 0.48
CA PHE A 73 -4.12 -5.63 0.60
C PHE A 73 -5.35 -6.00 -0.21
N THR A 74 -6.51 -5.89 0.44
CA THR A 74 -7.81 -6.00 -0.22
C THR A 74 -8.46 -4.63 -0.24
N ARG A 75 -9.22 -4.33 -1.30
CA ARG A 75 -9.97 -3.08 -1.39
C ARG A 75 -10.90 -2.94 -0.18
N ALA A 76 -10.84 -1.80 0.50
CA ALA A 76 -11.85 -1.45 1.50
C ALA A 76 -13.20 -1.26 0.80
N LYS A 77 -14.28 -1.73 1.42
CA LYS A 77 -15.66 -1.51 0.93
C LYS A 77 -16.10 -0.07 1.16
#